data_AF-L8JIJ2-F1
#
_entry.id   AF-L8JIJ2-F1
#
_cell.length_a   1.000
_cell.length_b   1.000
_cell.length_c   1.000
_cell.angle_alpha   90.00
_cell.angle_beta   90.00
_cell.angle_gamma   90.00
#
_symmetry.space_group_name_H-M   'P 1'
#
loop_
_entity.id
_entity.type
_entity.pdbx_description
1 polymer ?
#
loop_
_entity_poly.entity_id
_entity_poly.type
_entity_poly.pdbx_seq_one_letter_code
_entity_poly.pdbx_strand_id
1 'polypeptide(L)'
;MKREFKIAALAAAVALSGCASDSASTSSLPLETNQAQEQVSVQINKVKQSIDSAEKKLQEAKENKLDWFATLQIRDAQNALAEAKEYYAEYELDPNEANSSSGFFSSTTNIQATEESLAKFSAHLTKAEAIRVSVQTVLEEALSYRDQLNKINAVKYYPTSAKQLERKVKTLVDYVADEKAERAISAQPELVRKQRALEVRTVTRIYLFDAQKELKRLKQARISMHAPETLAQGAAAVKAAEAFIAAEPRATAQIIDKADEAMFSLKHAQQVANVVKKLKAMPEKDYERHVLSFEKILLNVSLALGSEDVRDQPISKQGKHLVDFIKANQQGEQESAIAQQKLRSELGDEKARAAILEQKVAELSAQLLAAQQAPVLPLTPPVPVQPVPVAPTKTATVAPVQAPASAPAATPAEAAEIQTPTPVQPEQPVQVPSEEAATANQG
;
A
#
# COMPACT_ATOMS: atom_id res chain seq x y z
N MET A 1 -2.41 -54.94 -10.83
CA MET A 1 -2.31 -55.66 -12.12
C MET A 1 -0.84 -55.83 -12.44
N LYS A 2 -0.37 -57.09 -12.47
CA LYS A 2 1.01 -57.48 -12.74
C LYS A 2 1.27 -57.32 -14.24
N ARG A 3 2.39 -56.69 -14.64
CA ARG A 3 2.85 -56.69 -16.02
C ARG A 3 4.21 -57.37 -16.08
N GLU A 4 4.22 -58.45 -16.83
CA GLU A 4 5.29 -59.42 -16.96
C GLU A 4 6.38 -58.92 -17.89
N PHE A 5 7.64 -59.09 -17.48
CA PHE A 5 8.82 -58.90 -18.30
C PHE A 5 8.96 -60.09 -19.25
N LYS A 6 8.95 -59.82 -20.56
CA LYS A 6 9.35 -60.81 -21.57
C LYS A 6 10.80 -60.55 -21.97
N ILE A 7 11.66 -61.47 -21.54
CA ILE A 7 13.07 -61.60 -21.92
C ILE A 7 13.10 -62.27 -23.29
N ALA A 8 13.71 -61.61 -24.28
CA ALA A 8 14.10 -62.23 -25.54
C ALA A 8 15.63 -62.30 -25.58
N ALA A 9 16.15 -63.50 -25.34
CA ALA A 9 17.56 -63.85 -25.50
C ALA A 9 17.82 -64.13 -26.99
N LEU A 10 18.80 -63.44 -27.58
CA LEU A 10 19.43 -63.85 -28.83
C LEU A 10 20.92 -64.07 -28.55
N ALA A 11 21.29 -65.34 -28.43
CA ALA A 11 22.66 -65.80 -28.40
C ALA A 11 23.20 -65.87 -29.83
N ALA A 12 24.35 -65.26 -30.10
CA ALA A 12 25.19 -65.59 -31.25
C ALA A 12 26.62 -65.76 -30.77
N ALA A 13 27.17 -66.94 -31.04
CA ALA A 13 28.41 -67.46 -30.52
C ALA A 13 29.65 -66.86 -31.18
N VAL A 14 30.63 -66.58 -30.31
CA VAL A 14 32.08 -66.70 -30.44
C VAL A 14 32.64 -67.10 -31.81
N ALA A 15 33.45 -66.20 -32.39
CA ALA A 15 34.67 -66.57 -33.10
C ALA A 15 35.85 -65.92 -32.37
N LEU A 16 36.63 -66.76 -31.69
CA LEU A 16 37.96 -66.44 -31.16
C LEU A 16 38.94 -66.41 -32.34
N SER A 17 39.52 -65.26 -32.61
CA SER A 17 40.78 -65.13 -33.33
C SER A 17 41.69 -64.22 -32.52
N GLY A 18 42.65 -64.82 -31.83
CA GLY A 18 43.76 -64.11 -31.23
C GLY A 18 44.74 -63.68 -32.32
N CYS A 19 45.09 -62.40 -32.33
CA CYS A 19 46.35 -61.91 -32.87
C CYS A 19 47.07 -61.20 -31.73
N ALA A 20 47.97 -61.93 -31.08
CA ALA A 20 49.17 -61.31 -30.55
C ALA A 20 50.08 -61.03 -31.76
N SER A 21 50.35 -59.76 -32.04
CA SER A 21 51.49 -59.38 -32.87
C SER A 21 52.14 -58.15 -32.27
N ASP A 22 53.40 -58.39 -31.93
CA ASP A 22 54.37 -57.49 -31.38
C ASP A 22 54.82 -56.42 -32.38
N SER A 23 55.56 -55.47 -31.82
CA SER A 23 56.20 -54.27 -32.36
C SER A 23 56.73 -54.29 -33.81
N ALA A 24 56.68 -53.07 -34.38
CA ALA A 24 57.62 -52.45 -35.31
C ALA A 24 57.17 -52.27 -36.77
N SER A 25 57.01 -50.99 -37.15
CA SER A 25 57.30 -50.37 -38.47
C SER A 25 56.42 -50.82 -39.65
N THR A 26 55.70 -49.98 -40.42
CA THR A 26 56.03 -48.68 -41.01
C THR A 26 54.79 -47.98 -41.59
N SER A 27 54.75 -46.66 -41.47
CA SER A 27 54.39 -45.66 -42.49
C SER A 27 53.03 -45.67 -43.23
N SER A 28 52.29 -44.58 -42.94
CA SER A 28 51.35 -43.83 -43.78
C SER A 28 49.96 -44.40 -44.08
N LEU A 29 49.01 -44.00 -43.23
CA LEU A 29 47.79 -43.31 -43.68
C LEU A 29 47.72 -41.96 -42.93
N PRO A 30 47.99 -40.80 -43.58
CA PRO A 30 47.91 -39.49 -42.93
C PRO A 30 46.46 -39.01 -42.69
N LEU A 31 45.46 -39.80 -43.08
CA LEU A 31 44.06 -39.36 -43.09
C LEU A 31 43.36 -39.56 -41.73
N GLU A 32 43.70 -40.61 -40.96
CA GLU A 32 43.13 -40.83 -39.63
C GLU A 32 43.67 -39.82 -38.59
N THR A 33 44.93 -39.40 -38.71
CA THR A 33 45.55 -38.43 -37.78
C THR A 33 44.96 -37.03 -37.95
N ASN A 34 44.71 -36.60 -39.19
CA ASN A 34 44.09 -35.30 -39.46
C ASN A 34 42.63 -35.24 -38.98
N GLN A 35 41.85 -36.31 -39.17
CA GLN A 35 40.47 -36.38 -38.68
C GLN A 35 40.39 -36.43 -37.15
N ALA A 36 41.27 -37.19 -36.49
CA ALA A 36 41.33 -37.26 -35.03
C ALA A 36 41.74 -35.90 -34.42
N GLN A 37 42.68 -35.19 -35.04
CA GLN A 37 43.14 -33.88 -34.56
C GLN A 37 42.11 -32.77 -34.78
N GLU A 38 41.35 -32.83 -35.88
CA GLU A 38 40.22 -31.93 -36.13
C GLU A 38 39.08 -32.17 -35.11
N GLN A 39 38.79 -33.43 -34.77
CA GLN A 39 37.82 -33.77 -33.73
C GLN A 39 38.23 -33.27 -32.33
N VAL A 40 39.50 -33.43 -31.96
CA VAL A 40 40.04 -32.89 -30.69
C VAL A 40 39.94 -31.37 -30.66
N SER A 41 40.27 -30.69 -31.77
CA SER A 41 40.16 -29.22 -31.87
C SER A 41 38.71 -28.72 -31.70
N VAL A 42 37.73 -29.44 -32.26
CA VAL A 42 36.30 -29.14 -32.07
C VAL A 42 35.89 -29.34 -30.61
N GLN A 43 36.36 -30.41 -29.95
CA GLN A 43 36.09 -30.66 -28.54
C GLN A 43 36.71 -29.61 -27.62
N ILE A 44 37.96 -29.19 -27.85
CA ILE A 44 38.62 -28.12 -27.10
C ILE A 44 37.82 -26.82 -27.20
N ASN A 45 37.39 -26.45 -28.40
CA ASN A 45 36.55 -25.25 -28.61
C ASN A 45 35.20 -25.36 -27.87
N LYS A 46 34.56 -26.54 -27.86
CA LYS A 46 33.32 -26.78 -27.12
C LYS A 46 33.52 -26.65 -25.60
N VAL A 47 34.64 -27.16 -25.08
CA VAL A 47 34.98 -27.02 -23.67
C VAL A 47 35.25 -25.57 -23.31
N LYS A 48 35.98 -24.82 -24.15
CA LYS A 48 36.19 -23.37 -23.97
C LYS A 48 34.86 -22.62 -23.86
N GLN A 49 33.94 -22.85 -24.80
CA GLN A 49 32.60 -22.25 -24.76
C GLN A 49 31.83 -22.63 -23.48
N SER A 50 32.04 -23.84 -22.96
CA SER A 50 31.41 -24.31 -21.72
C SER A 50 32.00 -23.62 -20.48
N ILE A 51 33.30 -23.37 -20.46
CA ILE A 51 33.96 -22.56 -19.43
C ILE A 51 33.44 -21.12 -19.46
N ASP A 52 33.41 -20.48 -20.63
CA ASP A 52 32.90 -19.11 -20.79
C ASP A 52 31.43 -19.01 -20.33
N SER A 53 30.63 -20.02 -20.67
CA SER A 53 29.24 -20.11 -20.22
C SER A 53 29.12 -20.32 -18.71
N ALA A 54 30.02 -21.11 -18.11
CA ALA A 54 30.07 -21.32 -16.67
C ALA A 54 30.47 -20.05 -15.91
N GLU A 55 31.43 -19.28 -16.42
CA GLU A 55 31.78 -17.97 -15.86
C GLU A 55 30.60 -17.01 -15.87
N LYS A 56 29.88 -16.95 -16.99
CA LYS A 56 28.67 -16.12 -17.11
C LYS A 56 27.60 -16.54 -16.11
N LYS A 57 27.31 -17.85 -15.99
CA LYS A 57 26.36 -18.37 -15.00
C LYS A 57 26.77 -18.07 -13.56
N LEU A 58 28.07 -18.11 -13.25
CA LEU A 58 28.56 -17.74 -11.93
C LEU A 58 28.34 -16.24 -11.64
N GLN A 59 28.46 -15.39 -12.66
CA GLN A 59 28.16 -13.97 -12.53
C GLN A 59 26.66 -13.72 -12.31
N GLU A 60 25.80 -14.37 -13.11
CA GLU A 60 24.34 -14.36 -12.91
C GLU A 60 23.96 -14.85 -11.52
N ALA A 61 24.69 -15.83 -10.98
CA ALA A 61 24.45 -16.34 -9.64
C ALA A 61 24.76 -15.32 -8.52
N LYS A 62 25.77 -14.46 -8.72
CA LYS A 62 26.06 -13.34 -7.79
C LYS A 62 24.97 -12.28 -7.83
N GLU A 63 24.48 -11.92 -9.01
CA GLU A 63 23.39 -10.93 -9.17
C GLU A 63 22.11 -11.40 -8.48
N ASN A 64 21.85 -12.71 -8.59
CA ASN A 64 20.75 -13.39 -7.93
C ASN A 64 21.00 -13.70 -6.43
N LYS A 65 22.15 -13.28 -5.88
CA LYS A 65 22.54 -13.44 -4.47
C LYS A 65 22.53 -14.90 -4.00
N LEU A 66 22.85 -15.85 -4.89
CA LEU A 66 22.88 -17.28 -4.52
C LEU A 66 23.92 -17.58 -3.46
N ASP A 67 24.97 -16.76 -3.32
CA ASP A 67 25.98 -16.86 -2.28
C ASP A 67 25.38 -16.70 -0.87
N TRP A 68 24.35 -15.86 -0.72
CA TRP A 68 23.65 -15.68 0.55
C TRP A 68 22.70 -16.84 0.88
N PHE A 69 22.06 -17.42 -0.15
CA PHE A 69 21.13 -18.55 0.03
C PHE A 69 21.84 -19.90 0.21
N ALA A 70 22.91 -20.13 -0.56
CA ALA A 70 23.57 -21.43 -0.69
C ALA A 70 25.09 -21.26 -0.70
N THR A 71 25.63 -20.66 0.37
CA THR A 71 27.06 -20.31 0.48
C THR A 71 28.00 -21.48 0.17
N LEU A 72 27.71 -22.68 0.68
CA LEU A 72 28.51 -23.87 0.43
C LEU A 72 28.50 -24.27 -1.05
N GLN A 73 27.32 -24.34 -1.66
CA GLN A 73 27.19 -24.75 -3.07
C GLN A 73 27.84 -23.76 -4.02
N ILE A 74 27.76 -22.45 -3.75
CA ILE A 74 28.44 -21.45 -4.57
C ILE A 74 29.96 -21.54 -4.44
N ARG A 75 30.48 -21.77 -3.24
CA ARG A 75 31.92 -21.99 -3.03
C ARG A 75 32.40 -23.24 -3.76
N ASP A 76 31.65 -24.33 -3.64
CA ASP A 76 32.03 -25.61 -4.27
C ASP A 76 31.91 -25.53 -5.81
N ALA A 77 30.95 -24.78 -6.33
CA ALA A 77 30.89 -24.42 -7.76
C ALA A 77 32.12 -23.61 -8.19
N GLN A 78 32.52 -22.59 -7.43
CA GLN A 78 33.72 -21.79 -7.73
C GLN A 78 34.98 -22.65 -7.79
N ASN A 79 35.14 -23.58 -6.85
CA ASN A 79 36.26 -24.51 -6.84
C ASN A 79 36.23 -25.43 -8.08
N ALA A 80 35.07 -26.01 -8.41
CA ALA A 80 34.92 -26.87 -9.58
C ALA A 80 35.19 -26.13 -10.90
N LEU A 81 34.83 -24.84 -11.00
CA LEU A 81 35.17 -24.02 -12.16
C LEU A 81 36.67 -23.68 -12.22
N ALA A 82 37.32 -23.50 -11.07
CA ALA A 82 38.77 -23.29 -11.01
C ALA A 82 39.52 -24.57 -11.45
N GLU A 83 39.12 -25.74 -10.96
CA GLU A 83 39.65 -27.05 -11.39
C GLU A 83 39.46 -27.26 -12.90
N ALA A 84 38.27 -26.94 -13.44
CA ALA A 84 38.03 -27.04 -14.89
C ALA A 84 38.98 -26.18 -15.71
N LYS A 85 39.31 -24.97 -15.24
CA LYS A 85 40.25 -24.07 -15.91
C LYS A 85 41.69 -24.55 -15.81
N GLU A 86 42.06 -25.14 -14.68
CA GLU A 86 43.40 -25.71 -14.48
C GLU A 86 43.64 -26.85 -15.47
N TYR A 87 42.72 -27.82 -15.55
CA TYR A 87 42.83 -28.90 -16.54
C TYR A 87 42.77 -28.39 -17.99
N TYR A 88 41.94 -27.38 -18.27
CA TYR A 88 41.86 -26.77 -19.60
C TYR A 88 43.17 -26.08 -20.02
N ALA A 89 43.89 -25.45 -19.08
CA ALA A 89 45.13 -24.76 -19.36
C ALA A 89 46.23 -25.71 -19.88
N GLU A 90 46.23 -26.98 -19.46
CA GLU A 90 47.19 -27.99 -19.91
C GLU A 90 47.11 -28.26 -21.42
N TYR A 91 45.94 -28.08 -22.03
CA TYR A 91 45.73 -28.36 -23.46
C TYR A 91 45.18 -27.19 -24.28
N GLU A 92 45.09 -25.99 -23.70
CA GLU A 92 44.69 -24.78 -24.43
C GLU A 92 45.71 -24.41 -25.52
N LEU A 93 47.01 -24.55 -25.20
CA LEU A 93 48.11 -24.21 -26.11
C LEU A 93 48.73 -25.43 -26.80
N ASP A 94 48.55 -26.63 -26.25
CA ASP A 94 48.99 -27.89 -26.84
C ASP A 94 47.83 -28.90 -26.92
N PRO A 95 47.16 -29.03 -28.08
CA PRO A 95 46.06 -29.97 -28.26
C PRO A 95 46.42 -31.44 -28.01
N ASN A 96 47.70 -31.83 -28.03
CA ASN A 96 48.10 -33.21 -27.77
C ASN A 96 47.92 -33.60 -26.30
N GLU A 97 47.98 -32.64 -25.38
CA GLU A 97 47.76 -32.85 -23.95
C GLU A 97 46.28 -33.03 -23.58
N ALA A 98 45.35 -32.79 -24.52
CA ALA A 98 43.91 -32.96 -24.24
C ALA A 98 43.55 -34.42 -23.88
N ASN A 99 44.22 -35.39 -24.52
CA ASN A 99 44.04 -36.82 -24.29
C ASN A 99 45.12 -37.43 -23.39
N SER A 100 46.06 -36.64 -22.87
CA SER A 100 47.04 -37.12 -21.90
C SER A 100 46.39 -37.28 -20.52
N SER A 101 47.02 -38.10 -19.67
CA SER A 101 46.52 -38.36 -18.32
C SER A 101 46.55 -37.09 -17.47
N SER A 102 45.47 -36.82 -16.73
CA SER A 102 45.38 -35.66 -15.82
C SER A 102 46.21 -35.79 -14.54
N GLY A 103 46.97 -36.89 -14.38
CA GLY A 103 47.91 -37.09 -13.28
C GLY A 103 48.56 -38.47 -13.26
N PHE A 104 49.61 -38.64 -12.44
CA PHE A 104 50.41 -39.87 -12.40
C PHE A 104 49.62 -41.14 -12.04
N PHE A 105 48.55 -41.01 -11.24
CA PHE A 105 47.66 -42.11 -10.84
C PHE A 105 46.25 -42.00 -11.45
N SER A 106 46.04 -41.05 -12.37
CA SER A 106 44.72 -40.80 -12.95
C SER A 106 44.47 -41.73 -14.13
N SER A 107 43.24 -42.26 -14.22
CA SER A 107 42.74 -42.95 -15.40
C SER A 107 41.92 -42.05 -16.32
N THR A 108 41.81 -40.76 -16.01
CA THR A 108 41.06 -39.77 -16.80
C THR A 108 42.01 -38.88 -17.59
N THR A 109 41.60 -38.50 -18.79
CA THR A 109 42.34 -37.51 -19.59
C THR A 109 42.11 -36.08 -19.09
N ASN A 110 42.97 -35.13 -19.48
CA ASN A 110 42.76 -33.72 -19.13
C ASN A 110 41.40 -33.19 -19.62
N ILE A 111 40.98 -33.53 -20.84
CA ILE A 111 39.67 -33.10 -21.34
C ILE A 111 38.52 -33.71 -20.55
N GLN A 112 38.61 -34.98 -20.14
CA GLN A 112 37.62 -35.63 -19.29
C GLN A 112 37.56 -35.00 -17.90
N ALA A 113 38.72 -34.66 -17.32
CA ALA A 113 38.80 -34.00 -16.01
C ALA A 113 38.19 -32.59 -16.05
N THR A 114 38.39 -31.84 -17.15
CA THR A 114 37.70 -30.57 -17.38
C THR A 114 36.19 -30.74 -17.47
N GLU A 115 35.71 -31.69 -18.26
CA GLU A 115 34.28 -31.97 -18.42
C GLU A 115 33.63 -32.41 -17.11
N GLU A 116 34.29 -33.26 -16.32
CA GLU A 116 33.83 -33.68 -14.99
C GLU A 116 33.72 -32.48 -14.03
N SER A 117 34.73 -31.60 -14.04
CA SER A 117 34.75 -30.39 -13.22
C SER A 117 33.65 -29.40 -13.62
N LEU A 118 33.38 -29.24 -14.92
CA LEU A 118 32.23 -28.46 -15.43
C LEU A 118 30.88 -29.09 -15.07
N ALA A 119 30.78 -30.41 -15.03
CA ALA A 119 29.58 -31.12 -14.57
C ALA A 119 29.34 -30.89 -13.06
N LYS A 120 30.40 -30.97 -12.24
CA LYS A 120 30.35 -30.62 -10.80
C LYS A 120 29.91 -29.18 -10.60
N PHE A 121 30.50 -28.22 -11.32
CA PHE A 121 30.09 -26.82 -11.31
C PHE A 121 28.59 -26.67 -11.58
N SER A 122 28.10 -27.30 -12.65
CA SER A 122 26.69 -27.21 -13.05
C SER A 122 25.77 -27.82 -11.99
N ALA A 123 26.14 -28.98 -11.42
CA ALA A 123 25.39 -29.64 -10.37
C ALA A 123 25.28 -28.77 -9.10
N HIS A 124 26.38 -28.14 -8.68
CA HIS A 124 26.38 -27.24 -7.54
C HIS A 124 25.52 -25.99 -7.77
N LEU A 125 25.56 -25.39 -8.97
CA LEU A 125 24.68 -24.27 -9.30
C LEU A 125 23.20 -24.66 -9.30
N THR A 126 22.84 -25.78 -9.92
CA THR A 126 21.46 -26.28 -9.91
C THR A 126 21.00 -26.55 -8.47
N LYS A 127 21.85 -27.13 -7.61
CA LYS A 127 21.53 -27.30 -6.19
C LYS A 127 21.35 -25.96 -5.47
N ALA A 128 22.19 -24.97 -5.75
CA ALA A 128 22.08 -23.63 -5.17
C ALA A 128 20.77 -22.94 -5.56
N GLU A 129 20.33 -23.06 -6.82
CA GLU A 129 19.05 -22.54 -7.29
C GLU A 129 17.87 -23.24 -6.61
N ALA A 130 17.91 -24.56 -6.50
CA ALA A 130 16.89 -25.33 -5.80
C ALA A 130 16.80 -24.94 -4.31
N ILE A 131 17.93 -24.71 -3.64
CA ILE A 131 17.97 -24.20 -2.26
C ILE A 131 17.32 -22.82 -2.19
N ARG A 132 17.65 -21.90 -3.10
CA ARG A 132 17.03 -20.56 -3.11
C ARG A 132 15.50 -20.64 -3.22
N VAL A 133 14.99 -21.43 -4.16
CA VAL A 133 13.54 -21.61 -4.34
C VAL A 133 12.92 -22.20 -3.07
N SER A 134 13.53 -23.25 -2.51
CA SER A 134 13.07 -23.88 -1.26
C SER A 134 13.04 -22.89 -0.09
N VAL A 135 14.09 -22.07 0.07
CA VAL A 135 14.16 -21.02 1.09
C VAL A 135 13.04 -19.99 0.89
N GLN A 136 12.80 -19.54 -0.34
CA GLN A 136 11.76 -18.56 -0.64
C GLN A 136 10.36 -19.09 -0.32
N THR A 137 10.11 -20.38 -0.56
CA THR A 137 8.83 -21.01 -0.23
C THR A 137 8.69 -21.28 1.26
N VAL A 138 9.71 -21.87 1.90
CA VAL A 138 9.64 -22.29 3.32
C VAL A 138 9.67 -21.08 4.26
N LEU A 139 10.43 -20.03 3.93
CA LEU A 139 10.64 -18.84 4.77
C LEU A 139 9.94 -17.59 4.24
N GLU A 140 8.90 -17.73 3.42
CA GLU A 140 8.20 -16.63 2.76
C GLU A 140 7.84 -15.50 3.73
N GLU A 141 7.21 -15.83 4.87
CA GLU A 141 6.78 -14.83 5.85
C GLU A 141 7.99 -14.11 6.50
N ALA A 142 9.01 -14.86 6.92
CA ALA A 142 10.20 -14.28 7.54
C ALA A 142 10.99 -13.39 6.58
N LEU A 143 11.04 -13.74 5.29
CA LEU A 143 11.67 -12.92 4.25
C LEU A 143 10.85 -11.67 3.95
N SER A 144 9.52 -11.77 3.90
CA SER A 144 8.63 -10.62 3.77
C SER A 144 8.85 -9.59 4.89
N TYR A 145 8.93 -10.04 6.13
CA TYR A 145 9.26 -9.16 7.26
C TYR A 145 10.68 -8.58 7.18
N ARG A 146 11.67 -9.36 6.73
CA ARG A 146 13.02 -8.86 6.50
C ARG A 146 13.04 -7.73 5.48
N ASP A 147 12.36 -7.89 4.36
CA ASP A 147 12.29 -6.89 3.30
C ASP A 147 11.59 -5.61 3.78
N GLN A 148 10.52 -5.77 4.55
CA GLN A 148 9.84 -4.65 5.18
C GLN A 148 10.74 -3.90 6.19
N LEU A 149 11.51 -4.62 7.03
CA LEU A 149 12.47 -4.02 7.94
C LEU A 149 13.59 -3.26 7.21
N ASN A 150 14.02 -3.77 6.06
CA ASN A 150 14.98 -3.08 5.18
C ASN A 150 14.36 -1.82 4.57
N LYS A 151 13.11 -1.89 4.10
CA LYS A 151 12.37 -0.76 3.52
C LYS A 151 12.22 0.41 4.48
N ILE A 152 11.90 0.14 5.75
CA ILE A 152 11.80 1.18 6.79
C ILE A 152 13.16 1.57 7.39
N ASN A 153 14.26 1.01 6.86
CA ASN A 153 15.63 1.21 7.33
C ASN A 153 15.77 1.00 8.85
N ALA A 154 15.28 -0.14 9.34
CA ALA A 154 15.31 -0.46 10.77
C ALA A 154 16.74 -0.45 11.36
N VAL A 155 17.77 -0.70 10.54
CA VAL A 155 19.19 -0.64 10.92
C VAL A 155 19.58 0.76 11.42
N LYS A 156 19.02 1.83 10.84
CA LYS A 156 19.29 3.21 11.26
C LYS A 156 18.83 3.49 12.69
N TYR A 157 17.69 2.93 13.09
CA TYR A 157 17.07 3.21 14.39
C TYR A 157 17.45 2.18 15.47
N TYR A 158 17.63 0.92 15.07
CA TYR A 158 17.87 -0.21 15.96
C TYR A 158 18.94 -1.18 15.39
N PRO A 159 20.20 -0.73 15.27
CA PRO A 159 21.26 -1.48 14.56
C PRO A 159 21.54 -2.85 15.18
N THR A 160 21.58 -2.94 16.52
CA THR A 160 21.88 -4.18 17.23
C THR A 160 20.77 -5.23 17.01
N SER A 161 19.50 -4.83 17.15
CA SER A 161 18.36 -5.73 16.96
C SER A 161 18.23 -6.16 15.51
N ALA A 162 18.40 -5.24 14.55
CA ALA A 162 18.36 -5.57 13.13
C ALA A 162 19.45 -6.59 12.75
N LYS A 163 20.71 -6.38 13.20
CA LYS A 163 21.82 -7.31 12.96
C LYS A 163 21.58 -8.69 13.60
N GLN A 164 20.99 -8.74 14.80
CA GLN A 164 20.65 -10.01 15.44
C GLN A 164 19.58 -10.79 14.66
N LEU A 165 18.55 -10.10 14.14
CA LEU A 165 17.53 -10.75 13.33
C LEU A 165 18.06 -11.20 11.98
N GLU A 166 18.92 -10.41 11.32
CA GLU A 166 19.54 -10.82 10.06
C GLU A 166 20.36 -12.10 10.22
N ARG A 167 21.12 -12.22 11.32
CA ARG A 167 21.82 -13.47 11.63
C ARG A 167 20.87 -14.65 11.82
N LYS A 168 19.73 -14.44 12.50
CA LYS A 168 18.73 -15.50 12.67
C LYS A 168 18.07 -15.89 11.36
N VAL A 169 17.73 -14.93 10.50
CA VAL A 169 17.25 -15.22 9.14
C VAL A 169 18.27 -16.10 8.43
N LYS A 170 19.56 -15.71 8.44
CA LYS A 170 20.63 -16.50 7.82
C LYS A 170 20.74 -17.90 8.40
N THR A 171 20.60 -18.09 9.72
CA THR A 171 20.58 -19.42 10.33
C THR A 171 19.44 -20.29 9.82
N LEU A 172 18.25 -19.73 9.61
CA LEU A 172 17.11 -20.48 9.09
C LEU A 172 17.30 -20.81 7.60
N VAL A 173 17.89 -19.89 6.83
CA VAL A 173 18.32 -20.15 5.44
C VAL A 173 19.31 -21.32 5.40
N ASP A 174 20.29 -21.32 6.30
CA ASP A 174 21.28 -22.40 6.40
C ASP A 174 20.66 -23.74 6.78
N TYR A 175 19.62 -23.77 7.63
CA TYR A 175 18.88 -25.01 7.90
C TYR A 175 18.18 -25.55 6.66
N VAL A 176 17.61 -24.70 5.79
CA VAL A 176 17.01 -25.16 4.54
C VAL A 176 18.09 -25.66 3.57
N ALA A 177 19.22 -24.95 3.48
CA ALA A 177 20.36 -25.36 2.65
C ALA A 177 20.96 -26.73 3.07
N ASP A 178 20.94 -27.02 4.37
CA ASP A 178 21.41 -28.26 5.00
C ASP A 178 20.38 -29.42 4.95
N GLU A 179 19.29 -29.29 4.17
CA GLU A 179 18.21 -30.26 4.08
C GLU A 179 17.47 -30.48 5.43
N LYS A 180 17.54 -29.49 6.34
CA LYS A 180 16.88 -29.47 7.66
C LYS A 180 15.71 -28.49 7.69
N ALA A 181 14.87 -28.51 6.65
CA ALA A 181 13.74 -27.58 6.51
C ALA A 181 12.78 -27.60 7.71
N GLU A 182 12.53 -28.77 8.31
CA GLU A 182 11.68 -28.91 9.51
C GLU A 182 12.18 -28.07 10.69
N ARG A 183 13.50 -27.96 10.88
CA ARG A 183 14.07 -27.10 11.91
C ARG A 183 13.82 -25.63 11.60
N ALA A 184 13.94 -25.24 10.34
CA ALA A 184 13.66 -23.87 9.89
C ALA A 184 12.19 -23.51 10.12
N ILE A 185 11.27 -24.39 9.76
CA ILE A 185 9.82 -24.24 9.97
C ILE A 185 9.52 -24.10 11.47
N SER A 186 10.06 -24.97 12.32
CA SER A 186 9.81 -24.91 13.77
C SER A 186 10.33 -23.63 14.45
N ALA A 187 11.44 -23.07 13.95
CA ALA A 187 12.05 -21.86 14.50
C ALA A 187 11.46 -20.56 13.95
N GLN A 188 10.76 -20.62 12.80
CA GLN A 188 10.25 -19.45 12.09
C GLN A 188 9.28 -18.58 12.91
N PRO A 189 8.29 -19.12 13.64
CA PRO A 189 7.31 -18.29 14.36
C PRO A 189 7.97 -17.36 15.39
N GLU A 190 9.02 -17.83 16.07
CA GLU A 190 9.75 -17.00 17.03
C GLU A 190 10.49 -15.85 16.35
N LEU A 191 11.08 -16.11 15.18
CA LEU A 191 11.76 -15.09 14.37
C LEU A 191 10.76 -14.05 13.87
N VAL A 192 9.65 -14.48 13.26
CA VAL A 192 8.60 -13.62 12.73
C VAL A 192 8.05 -12.71 13.82
N ARG A 193 7.74 -13.25 15.00
CA ARG A 193 7.30 -12.44 16.16
C ARG A 193 8.30 -11.35 16.52
N LYS A 194 9.61 -11.67 16.51
CA LYS A 194 10.67 -10.69 16.82
C LYS A 194 10.85 -9.66 15.70
N GLN A 195 10.70 -10.06 14.44
CA GLN A 195 10.72 -9.13 13.30
C GLN A 195 9.54 -8.16 13.33
N ARG A 196 8.31 -8.65 13.55
CA ARG A 196 7.12 -7.82 13.73
C ARG A 196 7.29 -6.83 14.88
N ALA A 197 7.82 -7.29 16.02
CA ALA A 197 8.09 -6.40 17.15
C ALA A 197 9.11 -5.31 16.81
N LEU A 198 10.14 -5.62 16.00
CA LEU A 198 11.08 -4.61 15.53
C LEU A 198 10.44 -3.62 14.54
N GLU A 199 9.57 -4.11 13.66
CA GLU A 199 8.80 -3.28 12.72
C GLU A 199 7.96 -2.25 13.49
N VAL A 200 7.11 -2.71 14.41
CA VAL A 200 6.26 -1.85 15.25
C VAL A 200 7.09 -0.81 16.00
N ARG A 201 8.21 -1.22 16.61
CA ARG A 201 9.11 -0.29 17.32
C ARG A 201 9.71 0.75 16.40
N THR A 202 10.14 0.35 15.20
CA THR A 202 10.74 1.25 14.21
C THR A 202 9.72 2.26 13.70
N VAL A 203 8.53 1.80 13.35
CA VAL A 203 7.43 2.67 12.90
C VAL A 203 7.02 3.65 14.01
N THR A 204 6.87 3.17 15.24
CA THR A 204 6.61 4.03 16.41
C THR A 204 7.71 5.08 16.58
N ARG A 205 8.98 4.69 16.40
CA ARG A 205 10.11 5.60 16.51
C ARG A 205 10.13 6.66 15.41
N ILE A 206 9.68 6.34 14.21
CA ILE A 206 9.65 7.26 13.07
C ILE A 206 8.51 8.27 13.24
N TYR A 207 7.29 7.80 13.53
CA TYR A 207 6.10 8.64 13.42
C TYR A 207 5.59 9.20 14.75
N LEU A 208 5.76 8.47 15.86
CA LEU A 208 5.12 8.83 17.13
C LEU A 208 6.08 9.34 18.21
N PHE A 209 7.40 9.29 17.93
CA PHE A 209 8.42 9.65 18.90
C PHE A 209 8.28 11.08 19.44
N ASP A 210 7.96 12.04 18.58
CA ASP A 210 7.80 13.44 18.98
C ASP A 210 6.59 13.64 19.90
N ALA A 211 5.47 12.96 19.63
CA ALA A 211 4.29 13.00 20.50
C ALA A 211 4.57 12.36 21.86
N GLN A 212 5.27 11.22 21.89
CA GLN A 212 5.69 10.59 23.15
C GLN A 212 6.62 11.49 23.97
N LYS A 213 7.57 12.15 23.31
CA LYS A 213 8.50 13.10 23.92
C LYS A 213 7.75 14.31 24.49
N GLU A 214 6.79 14.84 23.74
CA GLU A 214 5.99 15.98 24.18
C GLU A 214 5.10 15.61 25.37
N LEU A 215 4.42 14.46 25.34
CA LEU A 215 3.64 13.97 26.48
C LEU A 215 4.51 13.85 27.74
N LYS A 216 5.73 13.32 27.61
CA LYS A 216 6.68 13.24 28.73
C LYS A 216 7.05 14.63 29.25
N ARG A 217 7.32 15.58 28.35
CA ARG A 217 7.61 16.98 28.71
C ARG A 217 6.44 17.63 29.47
N LEU A 218 5.20 17.45 29.00
CA LEU A 218 4.00 17.99 29.65
C LEU A 218 3.77 17.39 31.05
N LYS A 219 3.98 16.08 31.20
CA LYS A 219 3.92 15.40 32.51
C LYS A 219 4.98 15.94 33.47
N GLN A 220 6.21 16.12 32.99
CA GLN A 220 7.30 16.71 33.80
C GLN A 220 7.01 18.16 34.21
N ALA A 221 6.40 18.94 33.32
CA ALA A 221 5.94 20.31 33.59
C ALA A 221 4.69 20.38 34.49
N ARG A 222 4.16 19.24 34.98
CA ARG A 222 2.97 19.15 35.85
C ARG A 222 1.76 19.88 35.30
N ILE A 223 1.58 19.82 33.97
CA ILE A 223 0.45 20.42 33.25
C ILE A 223 -0.90 19.91 33.77
N SER A 224 -0.94 18.69 34.32
CA SER A 224 -2.12 18.11 34.97
C SER A 224 -2.69 18.95 36.13
N MET A 225 -1.90 19.82 36.78
CA MET A 225 -2.39 20.71 37.84
C MET A 225 -3.33 21.81 37.33
N HIS A 226 -3.29 22.07 36.02
CA HIS A 226 -4.05 23.12 35.36
C HIS A 226 -5.00 22.59 34.29
N ALA A 227 -4.67 21.48 33.61
CA ALA A 227 -5.54 20.86 32.60
C ALA A 227 -5.51 19.32 32.70
N PRO A 228 -6.04 18.73 33.80
CA PRO A 228 -5.99 17.28 34.01
C PRO A 228 -6.75 16.51 32.93
N GLU A 229 -7.97 16.95 32.60
CA GLU A 229 -8.84 16.29 31.62
C GLU A 229 -8.26 16.34 30.21
N THR A 230 -7.85 17.53 29.75
CA THR A 230 -7.27 17.71 28.41
C THR A 230 -5.94 16.97 28.25
N LEU A 231 -5.11 16.91 29.30
CA LEU A 231 -3.90 16.10 29.27
C LEU A 231 -4.20 14.60 29.22
N ALA A 232 -5.24 14.13 29.93
CA ALA A 232 -5.67 12.74 29.87
C ALA A 232 -6.15 12.36 28.46
N GLN A 233 -6.90 13.25 27.80
CA GLN A 233 -7.30 13.07 26.39
C GLN A 233 -6.09 13.00 25.45
N GLY A 234 -5.12 13.92 25.58
CA GLY A 234 -3.89 13.86 24.79
C GLY A 234 -3.06 12.59 25.04
N ALA A 235 -2.99 12.13 26.29
CA ALA A 235 -2.32 10.87 26.63
C ALA A 235 -3.05 9.65 26.04
N ALA A 236 -4.39 9.67 26.03
CA ALA A 236 -5.20 8.63 25.42
C ALA A 236 -5.01 8.60 23.89
N ALA A 237 -4.92 9.76 23.23
CA ALA A 237 -4.64 9.84 21.80
C ALA A 237 -3.28 9.25 21.44
N VAL A 238 -2.22 9.54 22.21
CA VAL A 238 -0.90 8.90 22.04
C VAL A 238 -1.01 7.39 22.19
N LYS A 239 -1.68 6.90 23.24
CA LYS A 239 -1.85 5.45 23.47
C LYS A 239 -2.67 4.78 22.37
N ALA A 240 -3.68 5.45 21.82
CA ALA A 240 -4.47 4.97 20.71
C ALA A 240 -3.63 4.86 19.43
N ALA A 241 -2.77 5.85 19.15
CA ALA A 241 -1.82 5.78 18.05
C ALA A 241 -0.79 4.64 18.22
N GLU A 242 -0.26 4.43 19.44
CA GLU A 242 0.61 3.29 19.75
C GLU A 242 -0.08 1.94 19.49
N ALA A 243 -1.32 1.79 19.96
CA ALA A 243 -2.11 0.58 19.75
C ALA A 243 -2.42 0.35 18.26
N PHE A 244 -2.72 1.42 17.52
CA PHE A 244 -2.94 1.35 16.08
C PHE A 244 -1.69 0.90 15.33
N ILE A 245 -0.51 1.44 15.65
CA ILE A 245 0.77 1.01 15.05
C ILE A 245 1.06 -0.45 15.40
N ALA A 246 0.73 -0.92 16.59
CA ALA A 246 0.91 -2.32 16.98
C ALA A 246 0.01 -3.28 16.17
N ALA A 247 -1.22 -2.85 15.87
CA ALA A 247 -2.14 -3.60 15.03
C ALA A 247 -1.74 -3.57 13.55
N GLU A 248 -1.57 -2.36 13.01
CA GLU A 248 -1.40 -2.07 11.58
C GLU A 248 -0.13 -1.24 11.31
N PRO A 249 1.08 -1.79 11.50
CA PRO A 249 2.33 -1.04 11.37
C PRO A 249 2.63 -0.57 9.94
N ARG A 250 1.89 -1.07 8.95
CA ARG A 250 2.08 -0.76 7.52
C ARG A 250 1.10 0.29 6.99
N ALA A 251 0.10 0.70 7.78
CA ALA A 251 -0.91 1.67 7.40
C ALA A 251 -0.39 3.12 7.54
N THR A 252 0.67 3.46 6.80
CA THR A 252 1.44 4.71 7.00
C THR A 252 0.59 5.98 7.02
N ALA A 253 -0.37 6.14 6.12
CA ALA A 253 -1.21 7.33 6.07
C ALA A 253 -2.04 7.49 7.37
N GLN A 254 -2.70 6.43 7.80
CA GLN A 254 -3.49 6.43 9.03
C GLN A 254 -2.62 6.60 10.29
N ILE A 255 -1.39 6.08 10.27
CA ILE A 255 -0.41 6.28 11.35
C ILE A 255 -0.05 7.77 11.47
N ILE A 256 0.18 8.45 10.34
CA ILE A 256 0.50 9.89 10.32
C ILE A 256 -0.69 10.68 10.88
N ASP A 257 -1.90 10.43 10.39
CA ASP A 257 -3.11 11.11 10.86
C ASP A 257 -3.30 10.96 12.38
N LYS A 258 -3.09 9.73 12.90
CA LYS A 258 -3.18 9.44 14.35
C LYS A 258 -2.06 10.10 15.15
N ALA A 259 -0.85 10.18 14.60
CA ALA A 259 0.26 10.86 15.25
C ALA A 259 0.04 12.38 15.31
N ASP A 260 -0.50 12.97 14.24
CA ASP A 260 -0.85 14.39 14.16
C ASP A 260 -2.01 14.74 15.10
N GLU A 261 -3.04 13.89 15.15
CA GLU A 261 -4.14 13.99 16.12
C GLU A 261 -3.60 13.99 17.56
N ALA A 262 -2.72 13.03 17.90
CA ALA A 262 -2.10 12.95 19.21
C ALA A 262 -1.27 14.20 19.53
N MET A 263 -0.45 14.67 18.58
CA MET A 263 0.36 15.88 18.75
C MET A 263 -0.53 17.12 18.94
N PHE A 264 -1.62 17.24 18.18
CA PHE A 264 -2.59 18.30 18.32
C PHE A 264 -3.23 18.30 19.71
N SER A 265 -3.71 17.15 20.20
CA SER A 265 -4.29 17.05 21.54
C SER A 265 -3.32 17.43 22.65
N LEU A 266 -2.04 17.08 22.52
CA LEU A 266 -0.99 17.49 23.47
C LEU A 266 -0.75 19.00 23.47
N LYS A 267 -0.64 19.61 22.27
CA LYS A 267 -0.51 21.06 22.13
C LYS A 267 -1.74 21.79 22.70
N HIS A 268 -2.93 21.24 22.46
CA HIS A 268 -4.16 21.75 23.03
C HIS A 268 -4.14 21.69 24.56
N ALA A 269 -3.73 20.58 25.16
CA ALA A 269 -3.60 20.45 26.61
C ALA A 269 -2.63 21.49 27.22
N GLN A 270 -1.50 21.73 26.55
CA GLN A 270 -0.54 22.77 26.96
C GLN A 270 -1.18 24.17 26.92
N GLN A 271 -1.95 24.47 25.87
CA GLN A 271 -2.60 25.77 25.73
C GLN A 271 -3.70 25.97 26.78
N VAL A 272 -4.55 24.97 27.00
CA VAL A 272 -5.58 25.00 28.04
C VAL A 272 -4.94 25.21 29.42
N ALA A 273 -3.86 24.49 29.73
CA ALA A 273 -3.17 24.68 30.99
C ALA A 273 -2.58 26.09 31.16
N ASN A 274 -2.05 26.68 30.08
CA ASN A 274 -1.57 28.06 30.12
C ASN A 274 -2.70 29.05 30.39
N VAL A 275 -3.87 28.85 29.77
CA VAL A 275 -5.06 29.68 30.01
C VAL A 275 -5.56 29.50 31.44
N VAL A 276 -5.72 28.27 31.92
CA VAL A 276 -6.16 28.01 33.30
C VAL A 276 -5.18 28.57 34.33
N LYS A 277 -3.87 28.49 34.06
CA LYS A 277 -2.86 29.11 34.93
C LYS A 277 -2.99 30.63 34.99
N LYS A 278 -3.24 31.29 33.85
CA LYS A 278 -3.50 32.74 33.80
C LYS A 278 -4.79 33.11 34.52
N LEU A 279 -5.86 32.32 34.34
CA LEU A 279 -7.13 32.50 35.03
C LEU A 279 -6.98 32.42 36.56
N LYS A 280 -6.28 31.39 37.06
CA LYS A 280 -6.01 31.22 38.49
C LYS A 280 -5.20 32.39 39.10
N ALA A 281 -4.40 33.08 38.29
CA ALA A 281 -3.59 34.22 38.71
C ALA A 281 -4.29 35.58 38.50
N MET A 282 -5.50 35.60 37.94
CA MET A 282 -6.21 36.83 37.58
C MET A 282 -6.92 37.42 38.81
N PRO A 283 -6.76 38.73 39.10
CA PRO A 283 -7.48 39.38 40.18
C PRO A 283 -8.95 39.60 39.79
N GLU A 284 -9.85 39.61 40.78
CA GLU A 284 -11.31 39.70 40.56
C GLU A 284 -11.72 40.94 39.75
N LYS A 285 -11.04 42.07 39.97
CA LYS A 285 -11.27 43.31 39.21
C LYS A 285 -11.08 43.19 37.70
N ASP A 286 -10.34 42.18 37.24
CA ASP A 286 -10.07 41.95 35.82
C ASP A 286 -11.03 40.91 35.20
N TYR A 287 -11.94 40.31 35.99
CA TYR A 287 -12.87 39.29 35.50
C TYR A 287 -13.84 39.84 34.46
N GLU A 288 -14.45 40.99 34.72
CA GLU A 288 -15.34 41.65 33.77
C GLU A 288 -14.61 41.93 32.44
N ARG A 289 -13.40 42.50 32.51
CA ARG A 289 -12.58 42.77 31.32
C ARG A 289 -12.24 41.50 30.55
N HIS A 290 -12.04 40.37 31.24
CA HIS A 290 -11.77 39.10 30.59
C HIS A 290 -13.00 38.55 29.86
N VAL A 291 -14.18 38.61 30.48
CA VAL A 291 -15.44 38.19 29.83
C VAL A 291 -15.75 39.07 28.62
N LEU A 292 -15.64 40.39 28.78
CA LEU A 292 -15.82 41.35 27.67
C LEU A 292 -14.83 41.13 26.52
N SER A 293 -13.64 40.57 26.79
CA SER A 293 -12.69 40.24 25.72
C SER A 293 -13.17 39.11 24.82
N PHE A 294 -13.87 38.10 25.36
CA PHE A 294 -14.47 37.03 24.56
C PHE A 294 -15.70 37.53 23.79
N GLU A 295 -16.54 38.33 24.44
CA GLU A 295 -17.68 38.98 23.79
C GLU A 295 -17.22 39.83 22.60
N LYS A 296 -16.17 40.63 22.77
CA LYS A 296 -15.59 41.43 21.68
C LYS A 296 -15.11 40.58 20.51
N ILE A 297 -14.53 39.40 20.77
CA ILE A 297 -14.12 38.47 19.71
C ILE A 297 -15.35 37.97 18.95
N LEU A 298 -16.40 37.54 19.63
CA LEU A 298 -17.62 37.06 18.99
C LEU A 298 -18.36 38.16 18.22
N LEU A 299 -18.44 39.37 18.79
CA LEU A 299 -19.01 40.54 18.11
C LEU A 299 -18.24 40.88 16.83
N ASN A 300 -16.90 40.87 16.87
CA ASN A 300 -16.12 41.14 15.66
C ASN A 300 -16.39 40.11 14.57
N VAL A 301 -16.59 38.84 14.96
CA VAL A 301 -16.97 37.77 14.01
C VAL A 301 -18.39 38.00 13.49
N SER A 302 -19.36 38.37 14.33
CA SER A 302 -20.73 38.64 13.87
C SER A 302 -20.80 39.82 12.91
N LEU A 303 -20.10 40.92 13.22
CA LEU A 303 -20.03 42.10 12.36
C LEU A 303 -19.36 41.78 11.01
N ALA A 304 -18.27 41.01 11.01
CA ALA A 304 -17.61 40.60 9.78
C ALA A 304 -18.50 39.71 8.89
N LEU A 305 -19.42 38.95 9.50
CA LEU A 305 -20.38 38.10 8.81
C LEU A 305 -21.70 38.82 8.46
N GLY A 306 -21.92 40.04 8.94
CA GLY A 306 -23.20 40.75 8.79
C GLY A 306 -24.35 40.15 9.61
N SER A 307 -24.03 39.38 10.65
CA SER A 307 -24.99 38.80 11.60
C SER A 307 -25.50 39.86 12.57
N GLU A 308 -26.70 39.65 13.12
CA GLU A 308 -27.28 40.47 14.19
C GLU A 308 -26.39 40.49 15.45
N ASP A 309 -26.45 41.60 16.19
CA ASP A 309 -25.76 41.78 17.46
C ASP A 309 -26.55 41.09 18.58
N VAL A 310 -25.97 40.03 19.15
CA VAL A 310 -26.58 39.15 20.16
C VAL A 310 -25.85 39.20 21.50
N ARG A 311 -25.15 40.30 21.80
CA ARG A 311 -24.34 40.45 23.03
C ARG A 311 -25.14 40.38 24.33
N ASP A 312 -26.43 40.60 24.28
CA ASP A 312 -27.38 40.41 25.39
C ASP A 312 -27.55 38.93 25.78
N GLN A 313 -27.12 37.99 24.94
CA GLN A 313 -27.21 36.55 25.20
C GLN A 313 -25.94 35.99 25.87
N PRO A 314 -26.02 34.88 26.61
CA PRO A 314 -24.84 34.16 27.11
C PRO A 314 -23.85 33.82 25.99
N ILE A 315 -22.53 33.89 26.25
CA ILE A 315 -21.45 33.61 25.28
C ILE A 315 -21.66 32.29 24.51
N SER A 316 -22.16 31.24 25.18
CA SER A 316 -22.46 29.95 24.53
C SER A 316 -23.57 30.05 23.48
N LYS A 317 -24.59 30.87 23.72
CA LYS A 317 -25.66 31.14 22.76
C LYS A 317 -25.20 32.05 21.63
N GLN A 318 -24.38 33.06 21.91
CA GLN A 318 -23.76 33.90 20.88
C GLN A 318 -22.96 33.07 19.87
N GLY A 319 -22.14 32.14 20.36
CA GLY A 319 -21.39 31.21 19.51
C GLY A 319 -22.29 30.30 18.69
N LYS A 320 -23.39 29.79 19.27
CA LYS A 320 -24.35 28.96 18.54
C LYS A 320 -25.07 29.74 17.44
N HIS A 321 -25.50 30.97 17.72
CA HIS A 321 -26.10 31.87 16.73
C HIS A 321 -25.18 32.08 15.52
N LEU A 322 -23.89 32.33 15.76
CA LEU A 322 -22.90 32.47 14.70
C LEU A 322 -22.77 31.20 13.84
N VAL A 323 -22.74 30.02 14.47
CA VAL A 323 -22.68 28.74 13.74
C VAL A 323 -23.92 28.51 12.89
N ASP A 324 -25.10 28.78 13.43
CA ASP A 324 -26.37 28.60 12.73
C ASP A 324 -26.48 29.58 11.55
N PHE A 325 -26.06 30.84 11.73
CA PHE A 325 -25.98 31.85 10.68
C PHE A 325 -25.02 31.44 9.54
N ILE A 326 -23.81 30.97 9.88
CA ILE A 326 -22.84 30.50 8.88
C ILE A 326 -23.41 29.34 8.06
N LYS A 327 -24.08 28.38 8.72
CA LYS A 327 -24.70 27.24 8.02
C LYS A 327 -25.82 27.67 7.07
N ALA A 328 -26.68 28.58 7.51
CA ALA A 328 -27.76 29.11 6.68
C ALA A 328 -27.21 29.83 5.44
N ASN A 329 -26.15 30.63 5.60
CA ASN A 329 -25.50 31.29 4.47
C ASN A 329 -24.82 30.32 3.51
N GLN A 330 -24.11 29.30 4.01
CA GLN A 330 -23.50 28.28 3.15
C GLN A 330 -24.54 27.50 2.35
N GLN A 331 -25.68 27.17 2.97
CA GLN A 331 -26.80 26.52 2.28
C GLN A 331 -27.41 27.43 1.22
N GLY A 332 -27.67 28.71 1.53
CA GLY A 332 -28.19 29.67 0.57
C GLY A 332 -27.25 29.94 -0.61
N GLU A 333 -25.93 30.00 -0.37
CA GLU A 333 -24.92 30.10 -1.44
C GLU A 333 -24.92 28.86 -2.34
N GLN A 334 -25.03 27.67 -1.74
CA GLN A 334 -25.07 26.42 -2.49
C GLN A 334 -26.35 26.30 -3.33
N GLU A 335 -27.50 26.70 -2.79
CA GLU A 335 -28.77 26.78 -3.52
C GLU A 335 -28.72 27.81 -4.66
N SER A 336 -28.14 28.99 -4.43
CA SER A 336 -27.93 30.02 -5.45
C SER A 336 -27.00 29.54 -6.57
N ALA A 337 -25.91 28.84 -6.23
CA ALA A 337 -24.99 28.25 -7.21
C ALA A 337 -25.69 27.20 -8.09
N ILE A 338 -26.52 26.35 -7.49
CA ILE A 338 -27.34 25.36 -8.22
C ILE A 338 -28.36 26.07 -9.13
N ALA A 339 -29.04 27.11 -8.63
CA ALA A 339 -30.01 27.88 -9.42
C ALA A 339 -29.34 28.60 -10.61
N GLN A 340 -28.15 29.18 -10.41
CA GLN A 340 -27.36 29.80 -11.48
C GLN A 340 -26.90 28.78 -12.53
N GLN A 341 -26.48 27.59 -12.10
CA GLN A 341 -26.10 26.51 -13.03
C GLN A 341 -27.31 26.07 -13.87
N LYS A 342 -28.48 25.93 -13.25
CA LYS A 342 -29.73 25.61 -13.95
C LYS A 342 -30.11 26.68 -14.96
N LEU A 343 -30.07 27.95 -14.57
CA LEU A 343 -30.39 29.07 -15.47
C LEU A 343 -29.41 29.16 -16.65
N ARG A 344 -28.12 28.88 -16.43
CA ARG A 344 -27.12 28.80 -17.52
C ARG A 344 -27.42 27.67 -18.51
N SER A 345 -27.89 26.52 -18.01
CA SER A 345 -28.33 25.42 -18.87
C SER A 345 -29.53 25.82 -19.73
N GLU A 346 -30.56 26.41 -19.11
CA GLU A 346 -31.77 26.85 -19.80
C GLU A 346 -31.47 27.93 -20.86
N LEU A 347 -30.56 28.87 -20.57
CA LEU A 347 -30.10 29.87 -21.55
C LEU A 347 -29.32 29.23 -22.71
N GLY A 348 -28.59 28.14 -22.47
CA GLY A 348 -27.92 27.36 -23.51
C GLY A 348 -28.93 26.70 -24.44
N ASP A 349 -29.96 26.07 -23.88
CA ASP A 349 -31.03 25.41 -24.62
C ASP A 349 -31.85 26.43 -25.44
N GLU A 350 -32.16 27.59 -24.88
CA GLU A 350 -32.91 28.65 -25.57
C GLU A 350 -32.10 29.26 -26.73
N LYS A 351 -30.78 29.44 -26.55
CA LYS A 351 -29.90 29.87 -27.63
C LYS A 351 -29.84 28.85 -28.77
N ALA A 352 -29.82 27.54 -28.45
CA ALA A 352 -29.86 26.51 -29.47
C ALA A 352 -31.18 26.53 -30.26
N ARG A 353 -32.31 26.74 -29.57
CA ARG A 353 -33.62 26.92 -30.21
C ARG A 353 -33.68 28.15 -31.11
N ALA A 354 -33.14 29.29 -30.64
CA ALA A 354 -33.07 30.51 -31.42
C ALA A 354 -32.24 30.31 -32.71
N ALA A 355 -31.09 29.63 -32.63
CA ALA A 355 -30.29 29.32 -33.82
C ALA A 355 -31.03 28.43 -34.83
N ILE A 356 -31.80 27.43 -34.35
CA ILE A 356 -32.65 26.59 -35.20
C ILE A 356 -33.74 27.43 -35.88
N LEU A 357 -34.37 28.35 -35.15
CA LEU A 357 -35.39 29.24 -35.69
C LEU A 357 -34.80 30.22 -36.71
N GLU A 358 -33.63 30.79 -36.45
CA GLU A 358 -32.91 31.64 -37.40
C GLU A 358 -32.56 30.90 -38.69
N GLN A 359 -32.08 29.66 -38.59
CA GLN A 359 -31.83 28.81 -39.75
C GLN A 359 -33.12 28.56 -40.55
N LYS A 360 -34.23 28.30 -39.86
CA LYS A 360 -35.53 28.09 -40.50
C LYS A 360 -36.08 29.35 -41.16
N VAL A 361 -35.85 30.53 -40.56
CA VAL A 361 -36.20 31.82 -41.16
C VAL A 361 -35.34 32.07 -42.41
N ALA A 362 -34.04 31.80 -42.36
CA ALA A 362 -33.16 31.89 -43.51
C ALA A 362 -33.60 30.95 -44.65
N GLU A 363 -33.98 29.71 -44.33
CA GLU A 363 -34.49 28.75 -45.29
C GLU A 363 -35.83 29.21 -45.92
N LEU A 364 -36.79 29.65 -45.11
CA LEU A 364 -38.09 30.13 -45.60
C LEU A 364 -37.94 31.39 -46.46
N SER A 365 -37.04 32.31 -46.09
CA SER A 365 -36.76 33.50 -46.90
C SER A 365 -36.11 33.16 -48.24
N ALA A 366 -35.21 32.18 -48.29
CA ALA A 366 -34.64 31.66 -49.53
C ALA A 366 -35.71 31.02 -50.43
N GLN A 367 -36.66 30.27 -49.83
CA GLN A 367 -37.80 29.70 -50.56
C GLN A 367 -38.73 30.79 -51.13
N LEU A 368 -38.99 31.87 -50.39
CA LEU A 368 -39.77 33.01 -50.88
C LEU A 368 -39.08 33.75 -52.03
N LEU A 369 -37.75 33.92 -51.98
CA LEU A 369 -36.95 34.48 -53.06
C LEU A 369 -36.99 33.60 -54.32
N ALA A 370 -36.90 32.27 -54.15
CA ALA A 370 -37.02 31.32 -55.24
C ALA A 370 -38.43 31.34 -55.87
N ALA A 371 -39.49 31.49 -55.06
CA ALA A 371 -40.85 31.63 -55.55
C ALA A 371 -41.08 32.95 -56.32
N GLN A 372 -40.35 34.02 -55.98
CA GLN A 372 -40.37 35.30 -56.71
C GLN A 372 -39.52 35.28 -58.00
N GLN A 373 -38.58 34.34 -58.13
CA GLN A 373 -37.69 34.19 -59.29
C GLN A 373 -38.17 33.11 -60.28
N ALA A 374 -39.32 32.47 -60.04
CA ALA A 374 -39.99 31.66 -61.04
C ALA A 374 -40.44 32.55 -62.23
N PRO A 375 -40.14 32.19 -63.49
CA PRO A 375 -40.37 33.05 -64.63
C PRO A 375 -41.86 33.36 -64.82
N VAL A 376 -42.12 34.67 -64.96
CA VAL A 376 -43.39 35.23 -65.41
C VAL A 376 -43.70 34.67 -66.80
N LEU A 377 -44.70 33.78 -66.88
CA LEU A 377 -45.45 33.57 -68.13
C LEU A 377 -46.50 34.70 -68.27
N PRO A 378 -46.76 35.20 -69.48
CA PRO A 378 -47.51 36.44 -69.67
C PRO A 378 -49.02 36.23 -69.73
N LEU A 379 -49.73 37.14 -69.04
CA LEU A 379 -50.98 37.83 -69.41
C LEU A 379 -52.13 37.03 -70.06
N THR A 380 -53.22 36.86 -69.31
CA THR A 380 -54.58 37.14 -69.82
C THR A 380 -55.41 37.87 -68.73
N PRO A 381 -55.96 39.07 -69.01
CA PRO A 381 -57.04 39.69 -68.22
C PRO A 381 -58.37 39.62 -69.04
N PRO A 382 -59.47 40.25 -68.60
CA PRO A 382 -60.06 40.39 -67.26
C PRO A 382 -61.56 40.00 -67.27
N VAL A 383 -62.17 39.58 -66.15
CA VAL A 383 -63.60 39.88 -65.90
C VAL A 383 -63.84 40.07 -64.39
N PRO A 384 -64.42 41.20 -63.96
CA PRO A 384 -64.81 41.49 -62.57
C PRO A 384 -66.26 41.05 -62.30
N VAL A 385 -66.78 41.42 -61.11
CA VAL A 385 -68.18 41.34 -60.59
C VAL A 385 -68.32 40.29 -59.48
N GLN A 386 -68.09 40.67 -58.21
CA GLN A 386 -69.09 41.08 -57.18
C GLN A 386 -69.87 39.86 -56.56
N PRO A 387 -70.71 40.01 -55.50
CA PRO A 387 -70.33 40.28 -54.10
C PRO A 387 -71.12 39.43 -53.05
N VAL A 388 -70.59 39.29 -51.81
CA VAL A 388 -71.28 38.92 -50.53
C VAL A 388 -72.06 37.54 -50.51
N PRO A 389 -72.67 37.01 -49.42
CA PRO A 389 -72.66 37.34 -47.97
C PRO A 389 -72.75 36.15 -46.94
N VAL A 390 -72.84 36.53 -45.64
CA VAL A 390 -73.44 35.84 -44.44
C VAL A 390 -72.74 34.57 -43.90
N ALA A 391 -72.14 34.55 -42.68
CA ALA A 391 -72.70 34.27 -41.32
C ALA A 391 -73.50 32.94 -41.20
N PRO A 392 -73.76 32.31 -40.01
CA PRO A 392 -73.58 32.70 -38.60
C PRO A 392 -72.92 31.60 -37.69
N THR A 393 -72.30 31.92 -36.54
CA THR A 393 -72.82 31.93 -35.14
C THR A 393 -73.29 30.61 -34.51
N LYS A 394 -72.97 30.47 -33.20
CA LYS A 394 -73.63 29.72 -32.09
C LYS A 394 -72.96 28.40 -31.69
N THR A 395 -72.78 28.02 -30.42
CA THR A 395 -73.25 28.51 -29.09
C THR A 395 -72.39 27.79 -28.03
N ALA A 396 -71.92 28.45 -26.95
CA ALA A 396 -72.46 28.43 -25.57
C ALA A 396 -72.36 27.04 -24.87
N THR A 397 -71.98 26.87 -23.60
CA THR A 397 -72.58 27.49 -22.39
C THR A 397 -71.80 27.07 -21.13
N VAL A 398 -71.36 28.08 -20.34
CA VAL A 398 -71.49 28.29 -18.87
C VAL A 398 -71.06 27.21 -17.85
N ALA A 399 -69.98 27.50 -17.10
CA ALA A 399 -69.85 27.86 -15.66
C ALA A 399 -70.78 27.21 -14.58
N PRO A 400 -70.70 27.51 -13.25
CA PRO A 400 -69.69 28.20 -12.41
C PRO A 400 -69.50 27.55 -10.98
N VAL A 401 -68.66 28.10 -10.09
CA VAL A 401 -68.97 28.60 -8.70
C VAL A 401 -68.14 27.84 -7.63
N GLN A 402 -67.62 28.35 -6.51
CA GLN A 402 -67.23 29.65 -5.92
C GLN A 402 -66.42 29.32 -4.65
N ALA A 403 -65.61 30.28 -4.18
CA ALA A 403 -65.07 30.43 -2.81
C ALA A 403 -66.21 30.85 -1.81
N PRO A 404 -66.02 31.40 -0.58
CA PRO A 404 -64.80 31.77 0.17
C PRO A 404 -64.84 31.65 1.73
N ALA A 405 -63.69 31.99 2.34
CA ALA A 405 -63.45 32.76 3.60
C ALA A 405 -63.91 32.27 4.99
N SER A 406 -63.00 32.32 5.98
CA SER A 406 -62.98 33.30 7.11
C SER A 406 -61.96 32.90 8.22
N ALA A 407 -61.18 33.87 8.72
CA ALA A 407 -60.40 33.85 9.99
C ALA A 407 -61.34 34.24 11.19
N PRO A 408 -60.95 34.42 12.50
CA PRO A 408 -59.61 34.55 13.13
C PRO A 408 -59.42 33.94 14.58
N ALA A 409 -58.24 34.25 15.15
CA ALA A 409 -57.62 34.10 16.49
C ALA A 409 -58.43 33.84 17.80
N ALA A 410 -57.80 33.10 18.75
CA ALA A 410 -57.58 33.44 20.18
C ALA A 410 -56.89 32.31 21.01
N THR A 411 -55.88 32.67 21.83
CA THR A 411 -55.31 31.95 23.03
C THR A 411 -56.16 32.32 24.29
N PRO A 412 -55.94 31.92 25.59
CA PRO A 412 -54.88 31.12 26.28
C PRO A 412 -55.34 30.20 27.47
N ALA A 413 -54.36 29.68 28.26
CA ALA A 413 -54.41 29.06 29.62
C ALA A 413 -54.81 27.55 29.70
N GLU A 414 -54.37 26.67 30.62
CA GLU A 414 -53.92 26.79 32.02
C GLU A 414 -53.18 25.51 32.52
N ALA A 415 -52.63 25.58 33.74
CA ALA A 415 -51.69 24.75 34.50
C ALA A 415 -52.07 23.31 34.94
N ALA A 416 -51.04 22.50 35.26
CA ALA A 416 -50.89 21.60 36.44
C ALA A 416 -49.50 20.90 36.34
N GLU A 417 -48.49 21.16 37.17
CA GLU A 417 -48.25 20.83 38.59
C GLU A 417 -47.58 19.44 38.84
N ILE A 418 -46.29 19.51 39.21
CA ILE A 418 -45.50 18.77 40.22
C ILE A 418 -45.58 17.22 40.30
N GLN A 419 -44.42 16.56 40.13
CA GLN A 419 -43.91 15.55 41.08
C GLN A 419 -42.41 15.26 40.89
N THR A 420 -41.64 15.52 41.94
CA THR A 420 -40.32 14.91 42.23
C THR A 420 -40.53 13.50 42.80
N PRO A 421 -39.50 12.62 42.79
CA PRO A 421 -38.75 12.47 44.03
C PRO A 421 -37.22 12.33 43.88
N THR A 422 -36.58 12.65 45.00
CA THR A 422 -35.17 12.73 45.36
C THR A 422 -34.53 11.33 45.62
N PRO A 423 -33.29 11.17 46.14
CA PRO A 423 -32.30 10.22 45.62
C PRO A 423 -32.07 9.02 46.57
N VAL A 424 -31.41 7.97 46.09
CA VAL A 424 -30.89 6.89 46.96
C VAL A 424 -29.36 6.85 46.85
N GLN A 425 -28.71 6.99 47.99
CA GLN A 425 -27.30 6.74 48.26
C GLN A 425 -27.23 6.11 49.67
N PRO A 426 -26.09 5.55 50.12
CA PRO A 426 -25.52 4.24 49.79
C PRO A 426 -25.56 3.26 50.99
N GLU A 427 -25.52 1.95 50.74
CA GLU A 427 -25.18 0.96 51.78
C GLU A 427 -23.76 0.40 51.59
N GLN A 428 -22.95 0.56 52.63
CA GLN A 428 -21.79 -0.23 53.02
C GLN A 428 -21.97 -0.54 54.53
N PRO A 429 -21.18 -1.41 55.17
CA PRO A 429 -20.52 -2.65 54.73
C PRO A 429 -20.87 -3.82 55.69
N VAL A 430 -20.55 -5.07 55.32
CA VAL A 430 -20.53 -6.19 56.30
C VAL A 430 -19.16 -6.85 56.33
N GLN A 431 -18.75 -7.10 57.56
CA GLN A 431 -17.44 -7.50 58.04
C GLN A 431 -17.05 -8.95 57.71
N VAL A 432 -15.72 -9.10 57.71
CA VAL A 432 -14.89 -10.30 57.83
C VAL A 432 -15.23 -11.10 59.11
N PRO A 433 -14.92 -12.41 59.11
CA PRO A 433 -14.21 -12.95 60.27
C PRO A 433 -12.89 -13.64 59.89
N SER A 434 -11.95 -13.42 60.81
CA SER A 434 -10.58 -13.89 60.89
C SER A 434 -10.49 -15.32 61.42
N GLU A 435 -9.49 -16.09 60.96
CA GLU A 435 -8.79 -17.15 61.70
C GLU A 435 -7.53 -17.49 60.85
N GLU A 436 -6.32 -17.06 61.20
CA GLU A 436 -5.41 -17.47 62.29
C GLU A 436 -4.47 -18.65 61.91
N ALA A 437 -3.18 -18.26 61.79
CA ALA A 437 -1.92 -18.93 62.11
C ALA A 437 -1.64 -20.41 61.77
N ALA A 438 -0.52 -20.64 61.04
CA ALA A 438 0.65 -21.43 61.47
C ALA A 438 1.72 -21.41 60.36
N THR A 439 2.80 -20.63 60.48
CA THR A 439 4.17 -21.04 60.90
C THR A 439 4.88 -22.15 60.09
N ALA A 440 6.10 -21.78 59.68
CA ALA A 440 7.33 -22.57 59.69
C ALA A 440 7.73 -23.46 58.48
N ASN A 441 8.73 -22.94 57.75
CA ASN A 441 10.11 -23.47 57.71
C ASN A 441 10.54 -24.50 56.62
N GLN A 442 11.74 -24.22 56.09
CA GLN A 442 12.73 -25.05 55.38
C GLN A 442 12.62 -25.23 53.86
N GLY A 443 13.72 -24.88 53.17
CA GLY A 443 13.99 -25.13 51.75
C GLY A 443 14.87 -24.06 51.13
#